data_AF-A0A8T6PEC3-F1
#
_entry.id   AF-A0A8T6PEC3-F1
#
_cell.length_a   1.000
_cell.length_b   1.000
_cell.length_c   1.000
_cell.angle_alpha   90.00
_cell.angle_beta   90.00
_cell.angle_gamma   90.00
#
_symmetry.space_group_name_H-M   'P 1'
#
loop_
_entity.id
_entity.type
_entity.pdbx_description
1 polymer ?
#
loop_
_entity_poly.entity_id
_entity_poly.type
_entity_poly.pdbx_seq_one_letter_code
_entity_poly.pdbx_strand_id
1 'polypeptide(L)'
;MSDPFVATIRPGVRSDIQTVNVRTGPGTNFPVAFEAPVQTSGLRILDVRPDADDGALDRKVFQWFRLAFPDRRIGWVRDDLLDIYGDGSAFGYGVLPARTYAFSLRRAEGDRRRARRSLRDAVRRVQAQNDSTTAPSDDGVLATDDQERVINAAFNITAAFEGGGYDTYQTYDRGLISYGRFQFTLQSGSLASVIERYITLAGEDSPGARALMRDYLDRIAARDANLRVDSRLKAILQRLAEDPAMQQAQDQVAREQYWTVVYDLSVAPRGIRTPLAQAMFFDIGIQHGTYHGLFSRAERELGVPYRSRVDENGVSEAAFVNRVARVRQEILYAIAAQQGLPGVRNRADFWLKLIRDDDWDLLGDEDGKVVIFGRQVPVRNP
;
A
#
# COMPACT_ATOMS: atom_id res chain seq x y z
N MET A 1 -19.73 39.59 1.54
CA MET A 1 -19.70 38.45 0.61
C MET A 1 -18.67 37.49 1.18
N SER A 2 -19.01 36.21 1.37
CA SER A 2 -18.02 35.22 1.79
C SER A 2 -17.03 34.98 0.66
N ASP A 3 -15.75 34.80 1.01
CA ASP A 3 -14.72 34.51 0.02
C ASP A 3 -15.02 33.17 -0.67
N PRO A 4 -14.95 33.11 -2.02
CA PRO A 4 -15.27 31.89 -2.75
C PRO A 4 -14.29 30.77 -2.37
N PHE A 5 -14.81 29.55 -2.18
CA PHE A 5 -13.97 28.39 -1.92
C PHE A 5 -13.27 27.94 -3.20
N VAL A 6 -11.95 28.08 -3.21
CA VAL A 6 -11.13 27.88 -4.40
C VAL A 6 -9.87 27.08 -4.08
N ALA A 7 -9.29 26.48 -5.12
CA ALA A 7 -8.08 25.69 -5.03
C ALA A 7 -6.94 26.28 -5.88
N THR A 8 -5.72 25.92 -5.51
CA THR A 8 -4.50 26.10 -6.31
C THR A 8 -3.79 24.76 -6.42
N ILE A 9 -3.38 24.38 -7.62
CA ILE A 9 -2.58 23.18 -7.84
C ILE A 9 -1.17 23.43 -7.32
N ARG A 10 -0.70 22.56 -6.43
CA ARG A 10 0.65 22.61 -5.87
C ARG A 10 1.48 21.44 -6.42
N PRO A 11 2.81 21.52 -6.40
CA PRO A 11 3.61 20.33 -6.58
C PRO A 11 3.26 19.35 -5.44
N GLY A 12 3.15 18.07 -5.76
CA GLY A 12 2.98 17.03 -4.76
C GLY A 12 4.17 17.00 -3.81
N VAL A 13 4.22 16.01 -2.93
CA VAL A 13 5.37 15.83 -2.01
C VAL A 13 6.71 15.63 -2.77
N ARG A 14 6.66 15.40 -4.08
CA ARG A 14 7.81 15.42 -5.01
C ARG A 14 7.89 16.77 -5.74
N SER A 15 9.03 17.44 -5.63
CA SER A 15 9.23 18.85 -6.02
C SER A 15 9.48 19.10 -7.52
N ASP A 16 9.47 18.07 -8.36
CA ASP A 16 9.82 18.13 -9.78
C ASP A 16 8.64 17.96 -10.75
N ILE A 17 7.41 17.76 -10.25
CA ILE A 17 6.24 17.63 -11.12
C ILE A 17 5.82 19.01 -11.66
N GLN A 18 5.72 19.13 -12.99
CA GLN A 18 5.31 20.38 -13.67
C GLN A 18 3.81 20.42 -13.97
N THR A 19 3.18 19.24 -14.10
CA THR A 19 1.75 19.08 -14.38
C THR A 19 1.13 18.06 -13.42
N VAL A 20 -0.18 18.15 -13.23
CA VAL A 20 -0.98 17.16 -12.50
C VAL A 20 -2.07 16.59 -13.39
N ASN A 21 -2.36 15.30 -13.20
CA ASN A 21 -3.46 14.63 -13.87
C ASN A 21 -4.80 15.10 -13.31
N VAL A 22 -5.65 15.66 -14.17
CA VAL A 22 -7.04 15.98 -13.87
C VAL A 22 -7.92 14.86 -14.42
N ARG A 23 -8.74 14.24 -13.57
CA ARG A 23 -9.46 13.00 -13.91
C ARG A 23 -10.95 13.23 -14.10
N THR A 24 -11.61 12.30 -14.78
CA THR A 24 -13.07 12.33 -15.00
C THR A 24 -13.89 11.97 -13.75
N GLY A 25 -13.27 11.37 -12.73
CA GLY A 25 -13.92 11.02 -11.46
C GLY A 25 -12.97 11.01 -10.26
N PRO A 26 -13.52 10.83 -9.04
CA PRO A 26 -12.80 10.99 -7.77
C PRO A 26 -11.97 9.74 -7.40
N GLY A 27 -10.93 9.44 -8.16
CA GLY A 27 -10.06 8.30 -7.91
C GLY A 27 -8.96 8.17 -8.95
N THR A 28 -7.86 7.48 -8.63
CA THR A 28 -6.75 7.27 -9.59
C THR A 28 -7.12 6.32 -10.73
N ASN A 29 -8.26 5.64 -10.63
CA ASN A 29 -8.75 4.69 -11.61
C ASN A 29 -9.63 5.33 -12.70
N PHE A 30 -10.03 6.58 -12.54
CA PHE A 30 -10.77 7.30 -13.58
C PHE A 30 -9.83 7.80 -14.69
N PRO A 31 -10.26 7.79 -15.96
CA PRO A 31 -9.47 8.35 -17.07
C PRO A 31 -8.96 9.76 -16.77
N VAL A 32 -7.73 10.03 -17.20
CA VAL A 32 -7.20 11.39 -17.23
C VAL A 32 -7.97 12.16 -18.29
N ALA A 33 -8.68 13.20 -17.88
CA ALA A 33 -9.40 14.10 -18.78
C ALA A 33 -8.41 15.04 -19.47
N PHE A 34 -7.45 15.57 -18.71
CA PHE A 34 -6.37 16.43 -19.18
C PHE A 34 -5.31 16.61 -18.08
N GLU A 35 -4.19 17.24 -18.43
CA GLU A 35 -3.20 17.70 -17.46
C GLU A 35 -3.32 19.21 -17.21
N ALA A 36 -3.09 19.61 -15.96
CA ALA A 36 -3.09 21.01 -15.56
C ALA A 36 -1.72 21.40 -14.99
N PRO A 37 -1.17 22.58 -15.34
CA PRO A 37 0.09 23.05 -14.77
C PRO A 37 0.01 23.22 -13.26
N VAL A 38 1.11 22.91 -12.58
CA VAL A 38 1.31 23.34 -11.19
C VAL A 38 1.27 24.87 -11.12
N GLN A 39 0.80 25.42 -9.99
CA GLN A 39 0.48 26.84 -9.78
C GLN A 39 -0.79 27.35 -10.47
N THR A 40 -1.54 26.51 -11.19
CA THR A 40 -2.88 26.91 -11.67
C THR A 40 -3.77 27.22 -10.46
N SER A 41 -4.26 28.46 -10.36
CA SER A 41 -4.93 28.99 -9.18
C SER A 41 -6.31 29.58 -9.51
N GLY A 42 -7.09 29.91 -8.48
CA GLY A 42 -8.45 30.44 -8.64
C GLY A 42 -9.46 29.40 -9.14
N LEU A 43 -9.15 28.11 -8.92
CA LEU A 43 -9.98 27.00 -9.38
C LEU A 43 -11.21 26.89 -8.48
N ARG A 44 -12.41 27.13 -9.02
CA ARG A 44 -13.64 27.02 -8.22
C ARG A 44 -13.92 25.56 -7.86
N ILE A 45 -14.12 25.30 -6.57
CA ILE A 45 -14.48 23.97 -6.07
C ILE A 45 -15.99 23.76 -6.25
N LEU A 46 -16.35 22.71 -6.97
CA LEU A 46 -17.74 22.37 -7.31
C LEU A 46 -18.29 21.22 -6.45
N ASP A 47 -17.45 20.25 -6.10
CA ASP A 47 -17.81 19.07 -5.31
C ASP A 47 -16.56 18.51 -4.61
N VAL A 48 -16.76 17.78 -3.52
CA VAL A 48 -15.69 17.06 -2.80
C VAL A 48 -16.18 15.68 -2.41
N ARG A 49 -15.46 14.64 -2.84
CA ARG A 49 -15.80 13.24 -2.55
C ARG A 49 -14.61 12.50 -1.97
N PRO A 50 -14.84 11.47 -1.12
CA PRO A 50 -13.78 10.53 -0.80
C PRO A 50 -13.31 9.84 -2.08
N ASP A 51 -12.07 9.35 -2.03
CA ASP A 51 -11.52 8.46 -3.05
C ASP A 51 -12.49 7.28 -3.29
N ALA A 52 -12.83 7.05 -4.56
CA ALA A 52 -13.79 6.03 -4.95
C ALA A 52 -13.30 4.61 -4.69
N ASP A 53 -12.00 4.43 -4.53
CA ASP A 53 -11.35 3.16 -4.24
C ASP A 53 -10.85 3.10 -2.78
N ASP A 54 -11.36 3.98 -1.90
CA ASP A 54 -10.92 4.16 -0.51
C ASP A 54 -9.40 4.36 -0.37
N GLY A 55 -8.76 4.89 -1.41
CA GLY A 55 -7.35 5.25 -1.38
C GLY A 55 -7.04 6.14 -0.19
N ALA A 56 -6.03 5.77 0.60
CA ALA A 56 -5.70 6.46 1.84
C ALA A 56 -4.18 6.59 2.02
N LEU A 57 -3.79 7.63 2.76
CA LEU A 57 -2.43 7.82 3.25
C LEU A 57 -2.52 8.29 4.71
N ASP A 58 -1.65 7.78 5.59
CA ASP A 58 -1.64 8.12 7.02
C ASP A 58 -3.02 8.00 7.71
N ARG A 59 -3.75 6.89 7.42
CA ARG A 59 -5.12 6.62 7.91
C ARG A 59 -6.16 7.68 7.52
N LYS A 60 -5.87 8.52 6.52
CA LYS A 60 -6.80 9.48 5.94
C LYS A 60 -7.13 9.06 4.50
N VAL A 61 -8.40 8.76 4.25
CA VAL A 61 -8.92 8.57 2.88
C VAL A 61 -8.75 9.87 2.11
N PHE A 62 -8.08 9.79 0.95
CA PHE A 62 -7.91 10.92 0.06
C PHE A 62 -9.25 11.55 -0.27
N GLN A 63 -9.24 12.87 -0.40
CA GLN A 63 -10.40 13.61 -0.88
C GLN A 63 -10.12 14.08 -2.29
N TRP A 64 -11.10 13.96 -3.16
CA TRP A 64 -11.03 14.44 -4.53
C TRP A 64 -11.93 15.65 -4.67
N PHE A 65 -11.37 16.70 -5.26
CA PHE A 65 -12.04 17.97 -5.48
C PHE A 65 -12.39 18.07 -6.95
N ARG A 66 -13.67 18.30 -7.24
CA ARG A 66 -14.14 18.60 -8.59
C ARG A 66 -13.94 20.10 -8.83
N LEU A 67 -13.09 20.46 -9.78
CA LEU A 67 -12.65 21.82 -10.02
C LEU A 67 -13.15 22.33 -11.37
N ALA A 68 -13.54 23.61 -11.42
CA ALA A 68 -13.75 24.34 -12.67
C ALA A 68 -12.49 25.14 -13.02
N PHE A 69 -11.96 24.92 -14.23
CA PHE A 69 -10.77 25.58 -14.75
C PHE A 69 -11.12 26.83 -15.56
N PRO A 70 -10.18 27.79 -15.72
CA PRO A 70 -10.43 29.04 -16.46
C PRO A 70 -10.88 28.85 -17.90
N ASP A 71 -10.46 27.75 -18.53
CA ASP A 71 -10.82 27.36 -19.90
C ASP A 71 -12.16 26.60 -19.99
N ARG A 72 -12.97 26.64 -18.93
CA ARG A 72 -14.27 25.96 -18.79
C ARG A 72 -14.20 24.43 -18.74
N ARG A 73 -13.00 23.83 -18.67
CA ARG A 73 -12.89 22.40 -18.38
C ARG A 73 -13.21 22.11 -16.92
N ILE A 74 -13.68 20.89 -16.67
CA ILE A 74 -14.02 20.41 -15.32
C ILE A 74 -13.37 19.05 -15.12
N GLY A 75 -12.83 18.80 -13.94
CA GLY A 75 -12.38 17.47 -13.55
C GLY A 75 -11.96 17.38 -12.10
N TRP A 76 -11.47 16.22 -11.71
CA TRP A 76 -11.16 15.87 -10.33
C TRP A 76 -9.66 15.88 -10.08
N VAL A 77 -9.25 16.49 -8.97
CA VAL A 77 -7.86 16.51 -8.48
C VAL A 77 -7.85 16.09 -7.02
N ARG A 78 -6.87 15.26 -6.66
CA ARG A 78 -6.72 14.71 -5.31
C ARG A 78 -6.14 15.76 -4.34
N ASP A 79 -6.52 15.69 -3.08
CA ASP A 79 -6.22 16.69 -2.05
C ASP A 79 -4.74 16.81 -1.67
N ASP A 80 -3.93 15.78 -1.92
CA ASP A 80 -2.47 15.84 -1.78
C ASP A 80 -1.77 16.70 -2.85
N LEU A 81 -2.52 17.15 -3.87
CA LEU A 81 -2.04 18.00 -4.96
C LEU A 81 -2.64 19.42 -4.92
N LEU A 82 -3.33 19.79 -3.85
CA LEU A 82 -4.05 21.07 -3.74
C LEU A 82 -3.73 21.85 -2.47
N ASP A 83 -3.64 23.18 -2.62
CA ASP A 83 -3.91 24.12 -1.54
C ASP A 83 -5.31 24.73 -1.74
N ILE A 84 -6.07 24.91 -0.68
CA ILE A 84 -7.44 25.46 -0.70
C ILE A 84 -7.59 26.66 0.24
N TYR A 85 -8.50 27.59 -0.08
CA TYR A 85 -8.83 28.75 0.76
C TYR A 85 -10.25 29.28 0.47
N GLY A 86 -10.77 30.14 1.36
CA GLY A 86 -12.12 30.69 1.29
C GLY A 86 -13.15 29.93 2.14
N ASP A 87 -14.43 30.12 1.87
CA ASP A 87 -15.53 29.53 2.66
C ASP A 87 -15.89 28.10 2.19
N GLY A 88 -15.18 27.11 2.72
CA GLY A 88 -15.39 25.68 2.48
C GLY A 88 -16.46 25.05 3.37
N SER A 89 -17.26 25.83 4.08
CA SER A 89 -18.25 25.33 5.05
C SER A 89 -19.25 24.36 4.42
N ALA A 90 -19.68 24.63 3.18
CA ALA A 90 -20.58 23.76 2.42
C ALA A 90 -20.00 22.36 2.13
N PHE A 91 -18.67 22.22 2.13
CA PHE A 91 -17.96 20.96 1.92
C PHE A 91 -17.38 20.39 3.22
N GLY A 92 -17.65 21.01 4.37
CA GLY A 92 -17.19 20.56 5.69
C GLY A 92 -15.75 20.92 6.05
N TYR A 93 -15.15 21.93 5.40
CA TYR A 93 -13.81 22.45 5.70
C TYR A 93 -13.81 23.74 6.53
N GLY A 94 -14.99 24.35 6.77
CA GLY A 94 -15.10 25.63 7.44
C GLY A 94 -14.54 26.80 6.61
N VAL A 95 -14.29 27.93 7.26
CA VAL A 95 -13.71 29.13 6.62
C VAL A 95 -12.19 29.08 6.76
N LEU A 96 -11.49 29.12 5.63
CA LEU A 96 -10.02 29.07 5.58
C LEU A 96 -9.47 30.45 5.17
N PRO A 97 -8.89 31.23 6.11
CA PRO A 97 -8.46 32.61 5.86
C PRO A 97 -7.16 32.71 5.02
N ALA A 98 -6.47 31.58 4.83
CA ALA A 98 -5.25 31.50 4.05
C ALA A 98 -5.18 30.17 3.28
N ARG A 99 -4.32 30.14 2.26
CA ARG A 99 -4.00 28.90 1.51
C ARG A 99 -3.54 27.83 2.47
N THR A 100 -4.26 26.72 2.48
CA THR A 100 -4.04 25.61 3.40
C THR A 100 -3.93 24.33 2.60
N TYR A 101 -2.96 23.49 2.94
CA TYR A 101 -2.77 22.20 2.28
C TYR A 101 -4.01 21.32 2.48
N ALA A 102 -4.68 20.92 1.39
CA ALA A 102 -5.97 20.24 1.49
C ALA A 102 -5.84 18.87 2.18
N PHE A 103 -4.76 18.14 1.93
CA PHE A 103 -4.54 16.84 2.56
C PHE A 103 -4.30 16.91 4.08
N SER A 104 -3.84 18.03 4.65
CA SER A 104 -3.70 18.15 6.11
C SER A 104 -5.03 18.38 6.83
N LEU A 105 -6.11 18.71 6.10
CA LEU A 105 -7.42 18.99 6.67
C LEU A 105 -8.27 17.73 6.79
N ARG A 106 -9.04 17.61 7.87
CA ARG A 106 -10.09 16.60 8.02
C ARG A 106 -11.46 17.26 7.84
N ARG A 107 -12.30 16.68 6.99
CA ARG A 107 -13.69 17.12 6.80
C ARG A 107 -14.50 16.83 8.06
N ALA A 108 -15.22 17.82 8.58
CA ALA A 108 -16.07 17.65 9.76
C ALA A 108 -17.14 16.56 9.50
N GLU A 109 -17.26 15.59 10.41
CA GLU A 109 -17.95 14.30 10.23
C GLU A 109 -19.50 14.34 10.13
N GLY A 110 -20.10 15.50 9.85
CA GLY A 110 -21.55 15.72 9.89
C GLY A 110 -22.39 14.73 9.05
N ASP A 111 -21.84 14.20 7.95
CA ASP A 111 -22.57 13.31 7.02
C ASP A 111 -22.36 11.80 7.26
N ARG A 112 -21.35 11.38 8.03
CA ARG A 112 -21.08 9.94 8.27
C ARG A 112 -22.15 9.27 9.13
N ARG A 113 -22.84 10.03 10.00
CA ARG A 113 -23.89 9.51 10.88
C ARG A 113 -25.17 9.14 10.13
N ARG A 114 -25.49 9.84 9.03
CA ARG A 114 -26.69 9.57 8.22
C ARG A 114 -26.54 8.30 7.38
N ALA A 115 -25.36 8.10 6.77
CA ALA A 115 -25.04 6.91 5.99
C ALA A 115 -24.93 5.62 6.84
N ARG A 116 -24.30 5.70 8.03
CA ARG A 116 -24.17 4.55 8.95
C ARG A 116 -25.51 4.05 9.50
N ARG A 117 -26.48 4.94 9.72
CA ARG A 117 -27.83 4.55 10.16
C ARG A 117 -28.57 3.79 9.07
N SER A 118 -28.49 4.27 7.83
CA SER A 118 -29.07 3.59 6.65
C SER A 118 -28.47 2.20 6.40
N LEU A 119 -27.17 2.02 6.64
CA LEU A 119 -26.50 0.73 6.44
C LEU A 119 -26.85 -0.30 7.54
N ARG A 120 -26.96 0.13 8.81
CA ARG A 120 -27.40 -0.75 9.92
C ARG A 120 -28.84 -1.23 9.73
N ASP A 121 -29.72 -0.37 9.21
CA ASP A 121 -31.12 -0.70 8.93
C ASP A 121 -31.29 -1.59 7.68
N ALA A 122 -30.30 -1.61 6.78
CA ALA A 122 -30.25 -2.52 5.64
C ALA A 122 -29.69 -3.90 6.04
N VAL A 123 -28.62 -3.94 6.83
CA VAL A 123 -28.01 -5.18 7.33
C VAL A 123 -28.97 -5.98 8.22
N ARG A 124 -29.74 -5.31 9.09
CA ARG A 124 -30.78 -5.98 9.90
C ARG A 124 -31.90 -6.61 9.07
N ARG A 125 -32.22 -6.06 7.90
CA ARG A 125 -33.22 -6.63 6.98
C ARG A 125 -32.71 -7.86 6.24
N VAL A 126 -31.42 -7.88 5.90
CA VAL A 126 -30.77 -9.03 5.25
C VAL A 126 -30.55 -10.19 6.22
N GLN A 127 -30.19 -9.91 7.49
CA GLN A 127 -30.03 -10.96 8.51
C GLN A 127 -31.36 -11.62 8.90
N ALA A 128 -32.45 -10.84 9.00
CA ALA A 128 -33.78 -11.39 9.27
C ALA A 128 -34.34 -12.26 8.11
N GLN A 129 -33.75 -12.18 6.90
CA GLN A 129 -34.11 -13.02 5.75
C GLN A 129 -33.22 -14.28 5.62
N ASN A 130 -32.03 -14.28 6.24
CA ASN A 130 -31.08 -15.39 6.15
C ASN A 130 -31.21 -16.42 7.29
N ASP A 131 -31.87 -16.08 8.41
CA ASP A 131 -32.14 -17.00 9.53
C ASP A 131 -33.27 -18.02 9.24
N SER A 132 -33.62 -18.24 7.98
CA SER A 132 -34.68 -19.17 7.56
C SER A 132 -34.26 -20.03 6.37
N THR A 133 -33.02 -20.56 6.37
CA THR A 133 -32.69 -21.68 5.48
C THR A 133 -31.61 -22.58 6.10
N THR A 134 -31.88 -23.88 6.01
CA THR A 134 -31.11 -25.05 6.46
C THR A 134 -29.58 -24.99 6.29
N ALA A 135 -28.89 -25.55 7.28
CA ALA A 135 -27.44 -25.67 7.39
C ALA A 135 -26.74 -26.45 6.25
N PRO A 136 -25.49 -26.07 5.92
CA PRO A 136 -24.50 -26.99 5.36
C PRO A 136 -23.22 -27.11 6.22
N SER A 137 -22.84 -28.39 6.40
CA SER A 137 -21.52 -29.02 6.51
C SER A 137 -20.23 -28.20 6.76
N ASP A 138 -19.67 -28.44 7.95
CA ASP A 138 -18.31 -28.89 8.33
C ASP A 138 -17.13 -28.97 7.32
N ASP A 139 -16.81 -27.88 6.59
CA ASP A 139 -15.56 -27.74 5.81
C ASP A 139 -14.64 -26.59 6.28
N GLY A 140 -14.90 -26.02 7.46
CA GLY A 140 -14.38 -24.69 7.84
C GLY A 140 -13.00 -24.61 8.49
N VAL A 141 -12.31 -25.71 8.76
CA VAL A 141 -11.07 -25.70 9.59
C VAL A 141 -9.78 -25.73 8.76
N LEU A 142 -9.81 -26.16 7.50
CA LEU A 142 -8.60 -26.29 6.66
C LEU A 142 -8.24 -25.03 5.83
N ALA A 143 -9.17 -24.10 5.62
CA ALA A 143 -8.96 -22.94 4.76
C ALA A 143 -8.10 -21.83 5.39
N THR A 144 -8.02 -21.76 6.73
CA THR A 144 -7.24 -20.73 7.44
C THR A 144 -5.76 -21.09 7.56
N ASP A 145 -5.45 -22.37 7.75
CA ASP A 145 -4.09 -22.85 7.98
C ASP A 145 -3.24 -22.75 6.70
N ASP A 146 -3.84 -23.00 5.53
CA ASP A 146 -3.13 -22.84 4.26
C ASP A 146 -2.84 -21.36 3.97
N GLN A 147 -3.76 -20.43 4.30
CA GLN A 147 -3.53 -19.01 4.06
C GLN A 147 -2.40 -18.43 4.92
N GLU A 148 -2.28 -18.85 6.18
CA GLU A 148 -1.14 -18.47 7.04
C GLU A 148 0.19 -19.00 6.49
N ARG A 149 0.21 -20.25 6.00
CA ARG A 149 1.38 -20.81 5.30
C ARG A 149 1.78 -19.93 4.12
N VAL A 150 0.83 -19.55 3.25
CA VAL A 150 1.13 -18.69 2.09
C VAL A 150 1.72 -17.34 2.52
N ILE A 151 1.18 -16.72 3.57
CA ILE A 151 1.68 -15.44 4.09
C ILE A 151 3.11 -15.58 4.60
N ASN A 152 3.38 -16.60 5.41
CA ASN A 152 4.70 -16.85 5.96
C ASN A 152 5.72 -17.17 4.86
N ALA A 153 5.35 -17.97 3.86
CA ALA A 153 6.17 -18.26 2.69
C ALA A 153 6.48 -16.97 1.89
N ALA A 154 5.47 -16.13 1.64
CA ALA A 154 5.65 -14.85 0.94
C ALA A 154 6.59 -13.91 1.71
N PHE A 155 6.48 -13.88 3.03
CA PHE A 155 7.33 -13.08 3.92
C PHE A 155 8.77 -13.58 3.89
N ASN A 156 8.98 -14.90 3.99
CA ASN A 156 10.28 -15.55 3.90
C ASN A 156 10.98 -15.26 2.57
N ILE A 157 10.27 -15.42 1.45
CA ILE A 157 10.78 -15.14 0.10
C ILE A 157 11.17 -13.66 -0.05
N THR A 158 10.27 -12.75 0.32
CA THR A 158 10.49 -11.32 0.17
C THR A 158 11.67 -10.86 1.03
N ALA A 159 11.75 -11.30 2.28
CA ALA A 159 12.85 -10.99 3.19
C ALA A 159 14.21 -11.47 2.65
N ALA A 160 14.25 -12.65 2.02
CA ALA A 160 15.45 -13.15 1.38
C ALA A 160 15.93 -12.25 0.23
N PHE A 161 15.02 -11.60 -0.50
CA PHE A 161 15.37 -10.60 -1.53
C PHE A 161 15.82 -9.26 -0.95
N GLU A 162 15.19 -8.79 0.12
CA GLU A 162 15.61 -7.56 0.82
C GLU A 162 16.98 -7.72 1.52
N GLY A 163 17.47 -8.96 1.59
CA GLY A 163 18.83 -9.29 2.02
C GLY A 163 19.01 -9.33 3.54
N GLY A 164 17.91 -9.27 4.31
CA GLY A 164 17.97 -9.00 5.75
C GLY A 164 17.05 -9.83 6.64
N GLY A 165 17.50 -10.04 7.87
CA GLY A 165 16.68 -10.48 9.00
C GLY A 165 16.03 -9.30 9.73
N TYR A 166 15.38 -9.58 10.85
CA TYR A 166 14.73 -8.56 11.69
C TYR A 166 15.68 -7.46 12.20
N ASP A 167 16.99 -7.71 12.20
CA ASP A 167 18.06 -6.84 12.69
C ASP A 167 18.72 -5.98 11.60
N THR A 168 18.34 -6.19 10.34
CA THR A 168 19.03 -5.56 9.22
C THR A 168 18.80 -4.08 9.25
N TYR A 169 19.89 -3.31 9.15
CA TYR A 169 19.86 -1.86 9.31
C TYR A 169 20.82 -1.20 8.33
N GLN A 170 20.30 -0.27 7.52
CA GLN A 170 21.13 0.52 6.61
C GLN A 170 20.67 1.98 6.54
N THR A 171 21.61 2.83 6.11
CA THR A 171 21.45 4.28 6.10
C THR A 171 22.06 4.92 4.85
N TYR A 172 22.20 4.20 3.73
CA TYR A 172 22.88 4.71 2.53
C TYR A 172 21.91 5.17 1.44
N ASP A 173 20.61 4.85 1.54
CA ASP A 173 19.62 5.18 0.53
C ASP A 173 18.80 6.46 0.84
N ARG A 174 17.69 6.65 0.13
CA ARG A 174 16.75 7.76 0.30
C ARG A 174 15.74 7.56 1.44
N GLY A 175 15.70 6.36 2.05
CA GLY A 175 14.87 6.01 3.20
C GLY A 175 15.34 6.65 4.52
N LEU A 176 16.54 7.26 4.52
CA LEU A 176 17.30 7.76 5.68
C LEU A 176 17.78 6.64 6.60
N ILE A 177 16.84 5.88 7.15
CA ILE A 177 17.05 4.62 7.86
C ILE A 177 16.15 3.61 7.19
N SER A 178 16.67 2.43 6.88
CA SER A 178 15.86 1.26 6.51
C SER A 178 16.20 0.13 7.47
N TYR A 179 15.17 -0.40 8.13
CA TYR A 179 15.32 -1.34 9.24
C TYR A 179 14.41 -2.56 9.08
N GLY A 180 14.94 -3.72 9.46
CA GLY A 180 14.19 -4.94 9.65
C GLY A 180 14.00 -5.78 8.39
N ARG A 181 13.21 -6.84 8.57
CA ARG A 181 12.94 -7.91 7.61
C ARG A 181 12.44 -7.41 6.25
N PHE A 182 11.72 -6.30 6.25
CA PHE A 182 11.14 -5.67 5.04
C PHE A 182 11.66 -4.24 4.81
N GLN A 183 12.79 -3.87 5.42
CA GLN A 183 13.45 -2.57 5.21
C GLN A 183 12.49 -1.37 5.44
N PHE A 184 11.78 -1.37 6.57
CA PHE A 184 10.90 -0.27 6.97
C PHE A 184 11.68 1.03 7.10
N THR A 185 11.21 2.10 6.44
CA THR A 185 12.00 3.32 6.31
C THR A 185 11.52 4.45 7.20
N LEU A 186 12.45 5.27 7.69
CA LEU A 186 12.13 6.52 8.39
C LEU A 186 11.40 7.48 7.45
N GLN A 187 11.91 7.65 6.23
CA GLN A 187 11.38 8.62 5.27
C GLN A 187 9.92 8.34 4.86
N SER A 188 9.55 7.06 4.70
CA SER A 188 8.16 6.68 4.38
C SER A 188 7.24 6.70 5.59
N GLY A 189 7.78 6.73 6.82
CA GLY A 189 7.02 6.58 8.07
C GLY A 189 6.69 5.14 8.44
N SER A 190 7.07 4.14 7.63
CA SER A 190 6.81 2.73 7.98
C SER A 190 7.65 2.26 9.17
N LEU A 191 8.83 2.86 9.40
CA LEU A 191 9.59 2.64 10.63
C LEU A 191 8.81 3.08 11.86
N ALA A 192 8.14 4.24 11.82
CA ALA A 192 7.30 4.71 12.93
C ALA A 192 6.20 3.70 13.28
N SER A 193 5.56 3.12 12.24
CA SER A 193 4.52 2.10 12.42
C SER A 193 5.04 0.85 13.15
N VAL A 194 6.25 0.39 12.84
CA VAL A 194 6.89 -0.74 13.53
C VAL A 194 7.19 -0.40 14.98
N ILE A 195 7.72 0.78 15.25
CA ILE A 195 8.10 1.22 16.61
C ILE A 195 6.87 1.39 17.50
N GLU A 196 5.81 2.03 17.00
CA GLU A 196 4.53 2.15 17.71
C GLU A 196 3.93 0.77 18.01
N ARG A 197 3.98 -0.15 17.04
CA ARG A 197 3.49 -1.52 17.23
C ARG A 197 4.32 -2.27 18.26
N TYR A 198 5.64 -2.16 18.21
CA TYR A 198 6.53 -2.77 19.19
C TYR A 198 6.25 -2.27 20.60
N ILE A 199 6.13 -0.95 20.80
CA ILE A 199 5.81 -0.36 22.12
C ILE A 199 4.50 -0.93 22.66
N THR A 200 3.49 -1.08 21.80
CA THR A 200 2.20 -1.67 22.17
C THR A 200 2.34 -3.14 22.58
N LEU A 201 3.11 -3.94 21.84
CA LEU A 201 3.25 -5.39 22.08
C LEU A 201 4.16 -5.71 23.26
N ALA A 202 5.28 -4.98 23.40
CA ALA A 202 6.25 -5.19 24.47
C ALA A 202 5.78 -4.60 25.82
N GLY A 203 4.82 -3.68 25.78
CA GLY A 203 4.33 -2.94 26.93
C GLY A 203 5.28 -1.81 27.36
N GLU A 204 4.70 -0.77 27.95
CA GLU A 204 5.43 0.45 28.32
C GLU A 204 6.53 0.24 29.38
N ASP A 205 6.50 -0.86 30.13
CA ASP A 205 7.52 -1.17 31.13
C ASP A 205 8.79 -1.82 30.54
N SER A 206 8.71 -2.35 29.31
CA SER A 206 9.86 -2.92 28.61
C SER A 206 11.00 -1.90 28.51
N PRO A 207 12.23 -2.24 28.91
CA PRO A 207 13.37 -1.33 28.79
C PRO A 207 13.58 -0.82 27.35
N GLY A 208 13.29 -1.67 26.36
CA GLY A 208 13.32 -1.32 24.94
C GLY A 208 12.26 -0.30 24.56
N ALA A 209 11.01 -0.56 24.95
CA ALA A 209 9.88 0.34 24.70
C ALA A 209 10.10 1.71 25.35
N ARG A 210 10.53 1.75 26.62
CA ARG A 210 10.84 3.01 27.32
C ARG A 210 11.93 3.82 26.64
N ALA A 211 13.01 3.16 26.18
CA ALA A 211 14.08 3.84 25.48
C ALA A 211 13.58 4.46 24.16
N LEU A 212 12.75 3.74 23.41
CA LEU A 212 12.15 4.24 22.17
C LEU A 212 11.16 5.39 22.43
N MET A 213 10.25 5.23 23.38
CA MET A 213 9.24 6.25 23.74
C MET A 213 9.90 7.56 24.20
N ARG A 214 10.87 7.47 25.12
CA ARG A 214 11.46 8.66 25.75
C ARG A 214 12.39 9.43 24.81
N ASP A 215 13.21 8.71 24.04
CA ASP A 215 14.34 9.34 23.34
C ASP A 215 14.13 9.46 21.81
N TYR A 216 13.20 8.69 21.21
CA TYR A 216 13.13 8.54 19.75
C TYR A 216 11.75 8.65 19.11
N LEU A 217 10.65 8.31 19.79
CA LEU A 217 9.34 8.17 19.13
C LEU A 217 8.92 9.45 18.39
N ASP A 218 8.99 10.61 19.04
CA ASP A 218 8.64 11.89 18.42
C ASP A 218 9.56 12.23 17.23
N ARG A 219 10.86 11.93 17.36
CA ARG A 219 11.84 12.18 16.29
C ARG A 219 11.62 11.26 15.09
N ILE A 220 11.25 10.01 15.35
CA ILE A 220 10.91 9.01 14.32
C ILE A 220 9.61 9.44 13.60
N ALA A 221 8.59 9.87 14.35
CA ALA A 221 7.34 10.40 13.79
C ALA A 221 7.58 11.67 12.96
N ALA A 222 8.48 12.55 13.41
CA ALA A 222 8.88 13.75 12.71
C ALA A 222 9.85 13.51 11.54
N ARG A 223 10.27 12.24 11.30
CA ARG A 223 11.24 11.85 10.27
C ARG A 223 12.56 12.63 10.38
N ASP A 224 13.04 12.83 11.61
CA ASP A 224 14.26 13.60 11.89
C ASP A 224 15.48 13.00 11.17
N ALA A 225 16.01 13.73 10.19
CA ALA A 225 17.14 13.30 9.37
C ALA A 225 18.42 13.06 10.17
N ASN A 226 18.56 13.66 11.36
CA ASN A 226 19.72 13.42 12.22
C ASN A 226 19.75 12.01 12.81
N LEU A 227 18.61 11.30 12.85
CA LEU A 227 18.56 9.90 13.26
C LEU A 227 19.39 8.99 12.35
N ARG A 228 19.64 9.41 11.10
CA ARG A 228 20.46 8.67 10.13
C ARG A 228 21.86 8.34 10.65
N VAL A 229 22.43 9.21 11.49
CA VAL A 229 23.78 9.05 12.06
C VAL A 229 23.75 8.70 13.55
N ASP A 230 22.57 8.46 14.12
CA ASP A 230 22.40 8.15 15.53
C ASP A 230 22.77 6.68 15.81
N SER A 231 24.00 6.48 16.28
CA SER A 231 24.53 5.15 16.58
C SER A 231 23.80 4.45 17.73
N ARG A 232 23.20 5.22 18.64
CA ARG A 232 22.46 4.69 19.78
C ARG A 232 21.10 4.15 19.34
N LEU A 233 20.38 4.87 18.47
CA LEU A 233 19.15 4.34 17.88
C LEU A 233 19.42 3.04 17.12
N LYS A 234 20.45 3.03 16.27
CA LYS A 234 20.87 1.82 15.54
C LYS A 234 21.10 0.64 16.49
N ALA A 235 21.90 0.83 17.54
CA ALA A 235 22.20 -0.23 18.49
C ALA A 235 20.96 -0.74 19.24
N ILE A 236 20.01 0.14 19.57
CA ILE A 236 18.73 -0.25 20.18
C ILE A 236 17.94 -1.11 19.21
N LEU A 237 17.74 -0.66 17.97
CA LEU A 237 16.94 -1.38 16.98
C LEU A 237 17.52 -2.75 16.62
N GLN A 238 18.84 -2.85 16.50
CA GLN A 238 19.51 -4.14 16.25
C GLN A 238 19.36 -5.09 17.45
N ARG A 239 19.47 -4.61 18.68
CA ARG A 239 19.22 -5.44 19.87
C ARG A 239 17.76 -5.88 19.96
N LEU A 240 16.83 -4.96 19.71
CA LEU A 240 15.40 -5.26 19.79
C LEU A 240 14.96 -6.23 18.71
N ALA A 241 15.70 -6.42 17.63
CA ALA A 241 15.36 -7.44 16.63
C ALA A 241 15.36 -8.88 17.18
N GLU A 242 16.05 -9.13 18.29
CA GLU A 242 16.02 -10.42 19.00
C GLU A 242 14.79 -10.56 19.91
N ASP A 243 14.08 -9.47 20.20
CA ASP A 243 12.87 -9.46 21.01
C ASP A 243 11.68 -10.02 20.20
N PRO A 244 11.00 -11.09 20.65
CA PRO A 244 9.84 -11.65 19.96
C PRO A 244 8.75 -10.61 19.67
N ALA A 245 8.56 -9.61 20.55
CA ALA A 245 7.59 -8.54 20.33
C ALA A 245 7.97 -7.64 19.15
N MET A 246 9.27 -7.43 18.88
CA MET A 246 9.73 -6.66 17.72
C MET A 246 9.58 -7.46 16.43
N GLN A 247 9.87 -8.75 16.46
CA GLN A 247 9.65 -9.64 15.31
C GLN A 247 8.17 -9.66 14.93
N GLN A 248 7.30 -9.84 15.92
CA GLN A 248 5.86 -9.77 15.75
C GLN A 248 5.40 -8.39 15.26
N ALA A 249 5.99 -7.30 15.74
CA ALA A 249 5.66 -5.95 15.27
C ALA A 249 5.98 -5.76 13.79
N GLN A 250 7.16 -6.21 13.34
CA GLN A 250 7.55 -6.14 11.93
C GLN A 250 6.61 -6.95 11.05
N ASP A 251 6.28 -8.18 11.45
CA ASP A 251 5.38 -9.04 10.68
C ASP A 251 3.95 -8.51 10.65
N GLN A 252 3.42 -7.99 11.76
CA GLN A 252 2.10 -7.35 11.78
C GLN A 252 2.03 -6.13 10.88
N VAL A 253 3.06 -5.27 10.88
CA VAL A 253 3.10 -4.10 9.99
C VAL A 253 3.20 -4.53 8.53
N ALA A 254 4.04 -5.52 8.20
CA ALA A 254 4.10 -6.07 6.85
C ALA A 254 2.75 -6.63 6.40
N ARG A 255 2.05 -7.34 7.30
CA ARG A 255 0.74 -7.91 7.03
C ARG A 255 -0.31 -6.84 6.79
N GLU A 256 -0.44 -5.89 7.70
CA GLU A 256 -1.48 -4.87 7.64
C GLU A 256 -1.25 -3.86 6.50
N GLN A 257 -0.02 -3.38 6.31
CA GLN A 257 0.25 -2.29 5.37
C GLN A 257 0.53 -2.77 3.93
N TYR A 258 0.95 -4.03 3.76
CA TYR A 258 1.32 -4.55 2.45
C TYR A 258 0.48 -5.76 2.06
N TRP A 259 0.48 -6.84 2.85
CA TRP A 259 -0.26 -8.04 2.49
C TRP A 259 -1.76 -7.77 2.31
N THR A 260 -2.43 -7.24 3.34
CA THR A 260 -3.87 -6.96 3.30
C THR A 260 -4.20 -5.98 2.17
N VAL A 261 -3.41 -4.92 2.00
CA VAL A 261 -3.63 -3.92 0.95
C VAL A 261 -3.49 -4.54 -0.44
N VAL A 262 -2.45 -5.33 -0.70
CA VAL A 262 -2.28 -6.04 -1.98
C VAL A 262 -3.41 -7.04 -2.19
N TYR A 263 -3.80 -7.77 -1.15
CA TYR A 263 -4.87 -8.75 -1.22
C TYR A 263 -6.19 -8.08 -1.64
N ASP A 264 -6.60 -7.04 -0.92
CA ASP A 264 -7.86 -6.33 -1.14
C ASP A 264 -7.87 -5.57 -2.47
N LEU A 265 -6.76 -4.92 -2.84
CA LEU A 265 -6.70 -4.14 -4.09
C LEU A 265 -6.49 -5.00 -5.33
N SER A 266 -5.93 -6.20 -5.18
CA SER A 266 -5.42 -6.94 -6.33
C SER A 266 -5.67 -8.43 -6.39
N VAL A 267 -5.65 -9.15 -5.28
CA VAL A 267 -5.87 -10.61 -5.25
C VAL A 267 -7.37 -10.90 -5.29
N ALA A 268 -8.12 -10.41 -4.30
CA ALA A 268 -9.53 -10.69 -4.14
C ALA A 268 -10.40 -10.20 -5.31
N PRO A 269 -10.26 -8.97 -5.83
CA PRO A 269 -11.08 -8.51 -6.95
C PRO A 269 -10.89 -9.31 -8.23
N ARG A 270 -9.69 -9.87 -8.42
CA ARG A 270 -9.34 -10.69 -9.59
C ARG A 270 -9.64 -12.17 -9.40
N GLY A 271 -10.05 -12.59 -8.19
CA GLY A 271 -10.28 -14.00 -7.90
C GLY A 271 -9.01 -14.86 -7.99
N ILE A 272 -7.84 -14.28 -7.67
CA ILE A 272 -6.56 -15.00 -7.63
C ILE A 272 -6.58 -15.99 -6.46
N ARG A 273 -6.20 -17.24 -6.71
CA ARG A 273 -6.28 -18.33 -5.73
C ARG A 273 -4.91 -18.91 -5.39
N THR A 274 -4.04 -19.07 -6.37
CA THR A 274 -2.80 -19.85 -6.21
C THR A 274 -1.83 -19.21 -5.21
N PRO A 275 -1.24 -19.99 -4.28
CA PRO A 275 -0.21 -19.53 -3.36
C PRO A 275 0.93 -18.76 -4.03
N LEU A 276 1.45 -19.25 -5.16
CA LEU A 276 2.50 -18.59 -5.93
C LEU A 276 2.09 -17.18 -6.33
N ALA A 277 0.90 -17.01 -6.88
CA ALA A 277 0.43 -15.71 -7.36
C ALA A 277 0.27 -14.71 -6.20
N GLN A 278 -0.31 -15.14 -5.09
CA GLN A 278 -0.48 -14.30 -3.90
C GLN A 278 0.88 -13.84 -3.35
N ALA A 279 1.84 -14.76 -3.20
CA ALA A 279 3.17 -14.45 -2.71
C ALA A 279 3.93 -13.51 -3.67
N MET A 280 3.84 -13.74 -4.98
CA MET A 280 4.43 -12.86 -5.98
C MET A 280 3.81 -11.46 -5.94
N PHE A 281 2.49 -11.35 -5.78
CA PHE A 281 1.81 -10.05 -5.76
C PHE A 281 2.21 -9.25 -4.52
N PHE A 282 2.34 -9.91 -3.36
CA PHE A 282 2.90 -9.30 -2.16
C PHE A 282 4.32 -8.78 -2.38
N ASP A 283 5.20 -9.61 -2.94
CA ASP A 283 6.59 -9.23 -3.23
C ASP A 283 6.69 -8.05 -4.22
N ILE A 284 5.79 -7.98 -5.22
CA ILE A 284 5.65 -6.81 -6.10
C ILE A 284 5.21 -5.57 -5.30
N GLY A 285 4.22 -5.73 -4.41
CA GLY A 285 3.73 -4.64 -3.55
C GLY A 285 4.79 -4.08 -2.62
N ILE A 286 5.71 -4.91 -2.13
CA ILE A 286 6.87 -4.48 -1.36
C ILE A 286 7.87 -3.72 -2.25
N GLN A 287 8.25 -4.29 -3.41
CA GLN A 287 9.28 -3.70 -4.27
C GLN A 287 8.84 -2.41 -4.99
N HIS A 288 7.59 -2.35 -5.43
CA HIS A 288 7.05 -1.27 -6.26
C HIS A 288 6.02 -0.38 -5.53
N GLY A 289 5.70 -0.68 -4.28
CA GLY A 289 4.59 -0.09 -3.53
C GLY A 289 3.25 -0.72 -3.91
N THR A 290 2.26 -0.66 -3.00
CA THR A 290 0.96 -1.36 -3.14
C THR A 290 0.01 -0.79 -4.20
N TYR A 291 0.31 0.40 -4.74
CA TYR A 291 -0.51 1.10 -5.76
C TYR A 291 0.17 1.15 -7.14
N HIS A 292 1.07 0.22 -7.42
CA HIS A 292 1.79 0.12 -8.69
C HIS A 292 0.86 -0.23 -9.87
N GLY A 293 1.27 0.12 -11.10
CA GLY A 293 0.47 -0.10 -12.32
C GLY A 293 0.71 -1.42 -13.06
N LEU A 294 1.47 -2.36 -12.50
CA LEU A 294 1.93 -3.56 -13.22
C LEU A 294 0.77 -4.51 -13.56
N PHE A 295 -0.15 -4.73 -12.62
CA PHE A 295 -1.31 -5.59 -12.85
C PHE A 295 -2.21 -5.04 -13.97
N SER A 296 -2.48 -3.73 -13.93
CA SER A 296 -3.27 -3.05 -14.96
C SER A 296 -2.59 -3.04 -16.33
N ARG A 297 -1.26 -3.04 -16.35
CA ARG A 297 -0.51 -3.21 -17.59
C ARG A 297 -0.72 -4.61 -18.17
N ALA A 298 -0.62 -5.66 -17.34
CA ALA A 298 -0.87 -7.03 -17.77
C ALA A 298 -2.32 -7.20 -18.28
N GLU A 299 -3.31 -6.64 -17.59
CA GLU A 299 -4.72 -6.65 -18.04
C GLU A 299 -4.90 -6.04 -19.42
N ARG A 300 -4.32 -4.85 -19.66
CA ARG A 300 -4.38 -4.19 -20.97
C ARG A 300 -3.73 -5.01 -22.08
N GLU A 301 -2.58 -5.61 -21.80
CA GLU A 301 -1.85 -6.43 -22.77
C GLU A 301 -2.57 -7.76 -23.07
N LEU A 302 -3.37 -8.25 -22.13
CA LEU A 302 -4.24 -9.42 -22.30
C LEU A 302 -5.62 -9.07 -22.88
N GLY A 303 -5.94 -7.78 -23.02
CA GLY A 303 -7.23 -7.31 -23.54
C GLY A 303 -8.41 -7.58 -22.60
N VAL A 304 -8.17 -7.73 -21.30
CA VAL A 304 -9.24 -7.98 -20.31
C VAL A 304 -9.65 -6.70 -19.56
N PRO A 305 -10.91 -6.61 -19.09
CA PRO A 305 -11.33 -5.46 -18.29
C PRO A 305 -10.52 -5.32 -16.99
N TYR A 306 -10.33 -4.07 -16.57
CA TYR A 306 -9.60 -3.75 -15.34
C TYR A 306 -10.21 -4.46 -14.12
N ARG A 307 -9.36 -5.13 -13.32
CA ARG A 307 -9.73 -5.91 -12.13
C ARG A 307 -10.85 -6.95 -12.37
N SER A 308 -11.03 -7.40 -13.60
CA SER A 308 -11.98 -8.49 -13.85
C SER A 308 -11.46 -9.80 -13.25
N ARG A 309 -12.39 -10.68 -12.85
CA ARG A 309 -12.03 -11.98 -12.31
C ARG A 309 -11.40 -12.83 -13.41
N VAL A 310 -10.25 -13.43 -13.09
CA VAL A 310 -9.62 -14.45 -13.94
C VAL A 310 -10.57 -15.64 -14.08
N ASP A 311 -10.38 -16.44 -15.13
CA ASP A 311 -11.25 -17.53 -15.58
C ASP A 311 -12.63 -17.06 -16.08
N GLU A 312 -13.23 -16.02 -15.49
CA GLU A 312 -14.52 -15.44 -15.94
C GLU A 312 -14.36 -14.44 -17.11
N ASN A 313 -13.22 -13.78 -17.20
CA ASN A 313 -12.92 -12.80 -18.25
C ASN A 313 -12.31 -13.42 -19.53
N GLY A 314 -12.28 -14.76 -19.62
CA GLY A 314 -11.69 -15.49 -20.74
C GLY A 314 -10.17 -15.68 -20.68
N VAL A 315 -9.51 -15.24 -19.60
CA VAL A 315 -8.08 -15.47 -19.35
C VAL A 315 -7.90 -16.27 -18.06
N SER A 316 -7.14 -17.36 -18.13
CA SER A 316 -6.87 -18.17 -16.94
C SER A 316 -6.00 -17.46 -15.91
N GLU A 317 -6.11 -17.84 -14.64
CA GLU A 317 -5.21 -17.33 -13.59
C GLU A 317 -3.73 -17.47 -13.99
N ALA A 318 -3.33 -18.65 -14.47
CA ALA A 318 -1.96 -18.93 -14.89
C ALA A 318 -1.49 -17.99 -16.01
N ALA A 319 -2.34 -17.70 -17.01
CA ALA A 319 -2.01 -16.79 -18.10
C ALA A 319 -1.87 -15.34 -17.59
N PHE A 320 -2.76 -14.91 -16.70
CA PHE A 320 -2.68 -13.59 -16.08
C PHE A 320 -1.40 -13.41 -15.25
N VAL A 321 -1.13 -14.37 -14.36
CA VAL A 321 0.04 -14.37 -13.46
C VAL A 321 1.35 -14.42 -14.26
N ASN A 322 1.43 -15.25 -15.29
CA ASN A 322 2.58 -15.28 -16.21
C ASN A 322 2.81 -13.92 -16.89
N ARG A 323 1.75 -13.26 -17.37
CA ARG A 323 1.89 -11.93 -17.96
C ARG A 323 2.36 -10.89 -16.95
N VAL A 324 1.81 -10.89 -15.73
CA VAL A 324 2.28 -10.00 -14.64
C VAL A 324 3.77 -10.22 -14.36
N ALA A 325 4.21 -11.47 -14.25
CA ALA A 325 5.60 -11.81 -14.02
C ALA A 325 6.53 -11.31 -15.15
N ARG A 326 6.09 -11.42 -16.41
CA ARG A 326 6.83 -10.89 -17.57
C ARG A 326 6.89 -9.37 -17.60
N VAL A 327 5.78 -8.68 -17.31
CA VAL A 327 5.75 -7.21 -17.18
C VAL A 327 6.74 -6.75 -16.11
N ARG A 328 6.78 -7.46 -14.97
CA ARG A 328 7.75 -7.19 -13.91
C ARG A 328 9.19 -7.41 -14.39
N GLN A 329 9.46 -8.51 -15.08
CA GLN A 329 10.78 -8.80 -15.65
C GLN A 329 11.25 -7.72 -16.62
N GLU A 330 10.40 -7.30 -17.56
CA GLU A 330 10.70 -6.22 -18.51
C GLU A 330 11.14 -4.93 -17.77
N ILE A 331 10.41 -4.54 -16.72
CA ILE A 331 10.71 -3.35 -15.91
C ILE A 331 12.05 -3.52 -15.17
N LEU A 332 12.25 -4.64 -14.49
CA LEU A 332 13.48 -4.86 -13.70
C LEU A 332 14.71 -5.00 -14.61
N TYR A 333 14.57 -5.58 -15.80
CA TYR A 333 15.64 -5.62 -16.79
C TYR A 333 15.99 -4.23 -17.32
N ALA A 334 14.99 -3.39 -17.58
CA ALA A 334 15.21 -2.00 -17.99
C ALA A 334 15.94 -1.21 -16.88
N ILE A 335 15.52 -1.36 -15.61
CA ILE A 335 16.20 -0.75 -14.46
C ILE A 335 17.64 -1.25 -14.35
N ALA A 336 17.86 -2.57 -14.46
CA ALA A 336 19.19 -3.16 -14.40
C ALA A 336 20.12 -2.61 -15.48
N ALA A 337 19.62 -2.44 -16.71
CA ALA A 337 20.37 -1.88 -17.82
C ALA A 337 20.66 -0.39 -17.61
N GLN A 338 19.68 0.38 -17.13
CA GLN A 338 19.81 1.83 -16.95
C GLN A 338 20.72 2.19 -15.76
N GLN A 339 20.67 1.41 -14.68
CA GLN A 339 21.33 1.74 -13.41
C GLN A 339 22.57 0.88 -13.12
N GLY A 340 22.89 -0.09 -13.98
CA GLY A 340 24.00 -1.01 -13.75
C GLY A 340 23.79 -1.91 -12.52
N LEU A 341 22.54 -2.23 -12.19
CA LEU A 341 22.16 -3.04 -11.03
C LEU A 341 21.71 -4.44 -11.46
N PRO A 342 22.63 -5.36 -11.85
CA PRO A 342 22.24 -6.67 -12.39
C PRO A 342 21.45 -7.53 -11.38
N GLY A 343 21.63 -7.30 -10.07
CA GLY A 343 20.97 -8.05 -9.02
C GLY A 343 19.44 -7.98 -9.04
N VAL A 344 18.85 -6.91 -9.60
CA VAL A 344 17.38 -6.79 -9.66
C VAL A 344 16.75 -7.75 -10.67
N ARG A 345 17.53 -8.30 -11.62
CA ARG A 345 17.05 -9.31 -12.59
C ARG A 345 16.68 -10.63 -11.89
N ASN A 346 17.52 -11.05 -10.94
CA ASN A 346 17.36 -12.32 -10.23
C ASN A 346 16.00 -12.43 -9.52
N ARG A 347 15.47 -11.33 -8.99
CA ARG A 347 14.14 -11.30 -8.36
C ARG A 347 13.01 -11.53 -9.35
N ALA A 348 13.12 -11.01 -10.57
CA ALA A 348 12.12 -11.26 -11.61
C ALA A 348 12.20 -12.71 -12.12
N ASP A 349 13.42 -13.17 -12.36
CA ASP A 349 13.69 -14.50 -12.92
C ASP A 349 13.29 -15.62 -11.97
N PHE A 350 13.39 -15.38 -10.65
CA PHE A 350 12.90 -16.30 -9.62
C PHE A 350 11.42 -16.64 -9.79
N TRP A 351 10.54 -15.63 -9.85
CA TRP A 351 9.09 -15.88 -9.99
C TRP A 351 8.75 -16.54 -11.32
N LEU A 352 9.40 -16.12 -12.41
CA LEU A 352 9.22 -16.76 -13.71
C LEU A 352 9.73 -18.21 -13.71
N LYS A 353 10.76 -18.54 -12.93
CA LYS A 353 11.22 -19.91 -12.77
C LYS A 353 10.14 -20.76 -12.08
N LEU A 354 9.58 -20.31 -10.96
CA LEU A 354 8.52 -21.05 -10.26
C LEU A 354 7.30 -21.29 -11.17
N ILE A 355 6.91 -20.31 -11.99
CA ILE A 355 5.83 -20.46 -12.98
C ILE A 355 6.18 -21.50 -14.05
N ARG A 356 7.44 -21.53 -14.54
CA ARG A 356 7.88 -22.53 -15.52
C ARG A 356 7.95 -23.94 -14.95
N ASP A 357 8.25 -24.05 -13.67
CA ASP A 357 8.36 -25.32 -12.95
C ASP A 357 7.00 -25.81 -12.44
N ASP A 358 5.91 -25.09 -12.75
CA ASP A 358 4.53 -25.42 -12.37
C ASP A 358 4.28 -25.45 -10.85
N ASP A 359 5.08 -24.73 -10.05
CA ASP A 359 4.98 -24.67 -8.59
C ASP A 359 3.88 -23.70 -8.10
N TRP A 360 2.66 -23.83 -8.63
CA TRP A 360 1.53 -22.94 -8.33
C TRP A 360 1.12 -22.95 -6.86
N ASP A 361 1.30 -24.08 -6.17
CA ASP A 361 0.99 -24.27 -4.76
C ASP A 361 2.10 -23.76 -3.82
N LEU A 362 3.22 -23.29 -4.40
CA LEU A 362 4.39 -22.76 -3.71
C LEU A 362 4.91 -23.76 -2.66
N LEU A 363 5.15 -24.99 -3.10
CA LEU A 363 5.59 -26.10 -2.28
C LEU A 363 7.11 -26.27 -2.30
N GLY A 364 7.83 -25.60 -3.21
CA GLY A 364 9.28 -25.67 -3.32
C GLY A 364 9.80 -27.03 -3.80
N ASP A 365 11.08 -27.29 -3.56
CA ASP A 365 11.77 -28.53 -3.88
C ASP A 365 11.34 -29.71 -2.97
N GLU A 366 12.03 -30.85 -3.06
CA GLU A 366 11.73 -32.05 -2.27
C GLU A 366 11.74 -31.76 -0.76
N ASP A 367 12.62 -30.86 -0.30
CA ASP A 367 12.75 -30.41 1.09
C ASP A 367 11.73 -29.32 1.49
N GLY A 368 10.87 -28.89 0.57
CA GLY A 368 9.87 -27.85 0.81
C GLY A 368 10.44 -26.44 0.78
N LYS A 369 11.54 -26.23 0.05
CA LYS A 369 12.32 -24.98 0.04
C LYS A 369 12.47 -24.40 -1.37
N VAL A 370 12.77 -23.11 -1.43
CA VAL A 370 13.17 -22.40 -2.65
C VAL A 370 14.54 -21.75 -2.44
N VAL A 371 15.28 -21.57 -3.53
CA VAL A 371 16.63 -20.97 -3.47
C VAL A 371 16.62 -19.53 -3.95
N ILE A 372 17.02 -18.61 -3.07
CA ILE A 372 17.14 -17.17 -3.37
C ILE A 372 18.56 -16.72 -3.01
N PHE A 373 19.33 -16.27 -4.01
CA PHE A 373 20.75 -15.91 -3.85
C PHE A 373 21.60 -16.97 -3.13
N GLY A 374 21.33 -18.25 -3.41
CA GLY A 374 22.02 -19.38 -2.77
C GLY A 374 21.53 -19.72 -1.35
N ARG A 375 20.58 -18.97 -0.80
CA ARG A 375 19.95 -19.25 0.48
C ARG A 375 18.73 -20.14 0.29
N GLN A 376 18.62 -21.16 1.14
CA GLN A 376 17.48 -22.06 1.23
C GLN A 376 16.37 -21.41 2.07
N VAL A 377 15.19 -21.26 1.48
CA VAL A 377 14.05 -20.55 2.09
C VAL A 377 12.86 -21.51 2.20
N PRO A 378 12.36 -21.82 3.41
CA PRO A 378 11.23 -22.74 3.58
C PRO A 378 9.92 -22.08 3.10
N VAL A 379 9.13 -22.84 2.33
CA VAL A 379 7.83 -22.39 1.78
C VAL A 379 6.69 -23.38 2.03
N ARG A 380 7.01 -24.69 2.12
CA ARG A 380 6.01 -25.72 2.47
C ARG A 380 5.65 -25.69 3.95
N ASN A 381 6.67 -25.54 4.81
CA ASN A 381 6.55 -25.42 6.26
C ASN A 381 7.36 -24.19 6.72
N PRO A 382 6.89 -22.98 6.39
CA PRO A 382 7.64 -21.72 6.50
C PRO A 382 7.81 -21.18 7.93
#